data_AF-A0A2E4NI38-F1
#
_entry.id   AF-A0A2E4NI38-F1
#
_cell.length_a   1.000
_cell.length_b   1.000
_cell.length_c   1.000
_cell.angle_alpha   90.00
_cell.angle_beta   90.00
_cell.angle_gamma   90.00
#
_symmetry.space_group_name_H-M   'P 1'
#
loop_
_entity.id
_entity.type
_entity.pdbx_description
1 polymer ?
#
loop_
_entity_poly.entity_id
_entity_poly.type
_entity_poly.pdbx_seq_one_letter_code
_entity_poly.pdbx_strand_id
1 'polypeptide(L)'
;MRECVHCDVQFNPNSSAKKRVGGKINECPDCVEELGTETAVKYLGLQAGDGKTAGISIVAFESDDDRQAYSKAWKAVTGFHKGKSCHLSGSQTTIGSRPMRHVAYNAGNSNHKGKA
;
A
#
# COMPACT_ATOMS: atom_id res chain seq x y z
N MET A 1 -29.07 -2.11 5.99
CA MET A 1 -29.08 -0.75 5.42
C MET A 1 -28.78 0.22 6.54
N ARG A 2 -28.10 1.34 6.25
CA ARG A 2 -27.83 2.44 7.18
C ARG A 2 -28.15 3.76 6.50
N GLU A 3 -28.42 4.78 7.29
CA GLU A 3 -28.65 6.15 6.83
C GLU A 3 -27.36 6.96 6.93
N CYS A 4 -27.10 7.80 5.93
CA CYS A 4 -25.92 8.65 5.89
C CYS A 4 -26.09 9.88 6.79
N VAL A 5 -25.10 10.18 7.63
CA VAL A 5 -25.13 11.37 8.52
C VAL A 5 -25.08 12.71 7.79
N HIS A 6 -24.68 12.73 6.51
CA HIS A 6 -24.50 13.97 5.74
C HIS A 6 -25.62 14.26 4.74
N CYS A 7 -26.26 13.21 4.21
CA CYS A 7 -27.24 13.34 3.13
C CYS A 7 -28.53 12.56 3.36
N ASP A 8 -28.67 11.87 4.50
CA ASP A 8 -29.84 11.10 4.92
C ASP A 8 -30.30 10.01 3.92
N VAL A 9 -29.43 9.66 2.94
CA VAL A 9 -29.69 8.59 1.98
C VAL A 9 -29.43 7.22 2.62
N GLN A 10 -30.31 6.26 2.34
CA GLN A 10 -30.09 4.87 2.72
C GLN A 10 -29.02 4.22 1.83
N PHE A 11 -28.00 3.65 2.46
CA PHE A 11 -26.94 2.93 1.79
C PHE A 11 -26.65 1.58 2.47
N ASN A 12 -25.99 0.68 1.72
CA ASN A 12 -25.53 -0.59 2.24
C ASN A 12 -24.05 -0.46 2.69
N PRO A 13 -23.74 -0.55 4.00
CA PRO A 13 -22.36 -0.46 4.49
C PRO A 13 -21.48 -1.63 4.00
N ASN A 14 -22.09 -2.74 3.59
CA ASN A 14 -21.38 -3.92 3.09
C ASN A 14 -21.25 -3.94 1.55
N SER A 15 -21.74 -2.90 0.86
CA SER A 15 -21.60 -2.76 -0.59
C SER A 15 -20.12 -2.68 -1.01
N SER A 16 -19.82 -3.12 -2.24
CA SER A 16 -18.49 -3.01 -2.82
C SER A 16 -18.01 -1.56 -2.91
N ALA A 17 -18.91 -0.63 -3.27
CA ALA A 17 -18.62 0.80 -3.33
C ALA A 17 -18.17 1.34 -1.97
N LYS A 18 -18.92 1.08 -0.89
CA LYS A 18 -18.55 1.52 0.46
C LYS A 18 -17.21 0.94 0.92
N LYS A 19 -16.97 -0.35 0.66
CA LYS A 19 -15.69 -1.01 1.00
C LYS A 19 -14.51 -0.42 0.25
N ARG A 20 -14.70 0.05 -0.98
CA ARG A 20 -13.64 0.64 -1.81
C ARG A 20 -13.24 2.03 -1.33
N VAL A 21 -14.22 2.88 -1.00
CA VAL A 21 -13.96 4.26 -0.58
C VAL A 21 -13.59 4.40 0.90
N GLY A 22 -13.93 3.40 1.73
CA GLY A 22 -13.67 3.42 3.16
C GLY A 22 -14.58 4.41 3.89
N GLY A 23 -14.00 5.20 4.79
CA GLY A 23 -14.65 6.21 5.59
C GLY A 23 -15.43 5.64 6.77
N LYS A 24 -16.17 6.48 7.49
CA LYS A 24 -16.91 6.04 8.67
C LYS A 24 -18.10 5.17 8.28
N ILE A 25 -18.50 4.26 9.17
CA ILE A 25 -19.57 3.30 8.91
C ILE A 25 -20.96 3.95 8.72
N ASN A 26 -21.14 5.19 9.15
CA ASN A 26 -22.35 6.00 9.06
C ASN A 26 -22.34 7.01 7.90
N GLU A 27 -21.37 6.93 7.00
CA GLU A 27 -21.26 7.80 5.82
C GLU A 27 -21.50 6.97 4.55
N CYS A 28 -22.32 7.47 3.61
CA CYS A 28 -22.48 6.81 2.32
C CYS A 28 -21.21 6.94 1.46
N PRO A 29 -21.05 6.15 0.38
CA PRO A 29 -19.86 6.21 -0.45
C PRO A 29 -19.61 7.60 -1.05
N ASP A 30 -20.68 8.25 -1.51
CA ASP A 30 -20.59 9.55 -2.19
C ASP A 30 -20.10 10.65 -1.23
N CYS A 31 -20.65 10.71 -0.01
CA CYS A 31 -20.20 11.69 0.98
C CYS A 31 -18.76 11.43 1.46
N VAL A 32 -18.29 10.18 1.48
CA VAL A 32 -16.89 9.90 1.81
C VAL A 32 -15.95 10.44 0.73
N GLU A 33 -16.31 10.28 -0.54
CA GLU A 33 -15.51 10.79 -1.67
C GLU A 33 -15.58 12.32 -1.77
N GLU A 34 -16.74 12.93 -1.57
CA GLU A 34 -16.95 14.37 -1.68
C GLU A 34 -16.31 15.15 -0.51
N LEU A 35 -16.47 14.65 0.71
CA LEU A 35 -15.95 15.32 1.92
C LEU A 35 -14.53 14.88 2.28
N GLY A 36 -14.00 13.85 1.61
CA GLY A 36 -12.66 13.31 1.88
C GLY A 36 -12.50 12.77 3.30
N THR A 37 -13.54 12.18 3.89
CA THR A 37 -13.53 11.73 5.30
C THR A 37 -12.76 10.43 5.53
N GLU A 38 -12.31 9.76 4.46
CA GLU A 38 -11.44 8.61 4.56
C GLU A 38 -10.01 9.05 4.90
N THR A 39 -9.65 8.93 6.18
CA THR A 39 -8.31 9.27 6.69
C THR A 39 -7.44 8.03 6.91
N ALA A 40 -7.87 6.86 6.46
CA ALA A 40 -7.12 5.63 6.69
C ALA A 40 -5.77 5.70 5.96
N VAL A 41 -4.69 5.74 6.75
CA VAL A 41 -3.32 5.73 6.26
C VAL A 41 -3.10 4.45 5.45
N LYS A 42 -2.64 4.60 4.20
CA LYS A 42 -2.51 3.45 3.30
C LYS A 42 -1.19 2.76 3.54
N TYR A 43 -1.24 1.61 4.22
CA TYR A 43 -0.08 0.77 4.45
C TYR A 43 0.27 -0.08 3.22
N LEU A 44 1.56 -0.28 2.99
CA LEU A 44 2.10 -1.21 2.01
C LEU A 44 3.18 -2.05 2.70
N GLY A 45 2.98 -3.36 2.71
CA GLY A 45 4.00 -4.33 3.09
C GLY A 45 4.87 -4.67 1.89
N LEU A 46 6.17 -4.57 2.07
CA LEU A 46 7.21 -4.86 1.09
C LEU A 46 8.07 -5.98 1.64
N GLN A 47 8.35 -6.97 0.80
CA GLN A 47 9.23 -8.07 1.14
C GLN A 47 10.45 -8.04 0.21
N ALA A 48 11.63 -8.10 0.80
CA ALA A 48 12.90 -8.25 0.10
C ALA A 48 13.48 -9.65 0.40
N GLY A 49 14.06 -10.27 -0.61
CA GLY A 49 14.72 -11.57 -0.49
C GLY A 49 16.18 -11.41 -0.06
N ASP A 50 16.42 -10.91 1.15
CA ASP A 50 17.78 -10.66 1.66
C ASP A 50 18.25 -11.82 2.56
N GLY A 51 19.14 -12.67 2.04
CA GLY A 51 19.72 -13.79 2.81
C GLY A 51 18.78 -14.99 3.02
N LYS A 52 18.79 -15.59 4.22
CA LYS A 52 18.01 -16.82 4.55
C LYS A 52 16.60 -16.55 5.07
N THR A 53 16.30 -15.30 5.42
CA THR A 53 15.02 -14.87 5.96
C THR A 53 14.61 -13.61 5.22
N ALA A 54 13.36 -13.51 4.81
CA ALA A 54 12.91 -12.34 4.08
C ALA A 54 12.95 -11.08 4.97
N GLY A 55 13.52 -10.00 4.44
CA GLY A 55 13.37 -8.67 5.02
C GLY A 55 11.96 -8.15 4.75
N ILE A 56 11.30 -7.59 5.76
CA ILE A 56 9.93 -7.06 5.65
C ILE A 56 9.95 -5.59 6.03
N SER A 57 9.46 -4.72 5.15
CA SER A 57 9.28 -3.29 5.40
C SER A 57 7.81 -2.92 5.27
N ILE A 58 7.26 -2.24 6.27
CA ILE A 58 5.92 -1.67 6.23
C ILE A 58 6.07 -0.17 6.09
N VAL A 59 5.53 0.39 5.01
CA VAL A 59 5.52 1.83 4.72
C VAL A 59 4.10 2.35 4.67
N ALA A 60 3.92 3.58 5.11
CA ALA A 60 2.65 4.31 5.12
C ALA A 60 2.71 5.46 4.10
N PHE A 61 1.62 5.63 3.35
CA PHE A 61 1.44 6.70 2.39
C PHE A 61 0.24 7.57 2.75
N GLU A 62 0.33 8.85 2.39
CA GLU A 62 -0.76 9.81 2.50
C GLU A 62 -1.68 9.78 1.26
N SER A 63 -1.13 9.42 0.09
CA SER A 63 -1.84 9.32 -1.18
C SER A 63 -1.90 7.87 -1.71
N ASP A 64 -3.02 7.51 -2.37
CA ASP A 64 -3.09 6.23 -3.10
C ASP A 64 -2.14 6.21 -4.29
N ASP A 65 -2.00 7.34 -4.98
CA ASP A 65 -1.18 7.43 -6.17
C ASP A 65 0.29 7.18 -5.83
N ASP A 66 0.78 7.77 -4.74
CA ASP A 66 2.12 7.52 -4.21
C ASP A 66 2.32 6.06 -3.82
N ARG A 67 1.33 5.44 -3.16
CA ARG A 67 1.38 4.01 -2.81
C ARG A 67 1.48 3.14 -4.05
N GLN A 68 0.66 3.40 -5.08
CA GLN A 68 0.64 2.60 -6.30
C GLN A 68 1.91 2.79 -7.12
N ALA A 69 2.37 4.05 -7.26
CA ALA A 69 3.61 4.38 -7.93
C ALA A 69 4.81 3.73 -7.22
N TYR A 70 4.84 3.77 -5.89
CA TYR A 70 5.88 3.12 -5.10
C TYR A 70 5.85 1.60 -5.23
N SER A 71 4.66 0.97 -5.16
CA SER A 71 4.50 -0.48 -5.35
C SER A 71 4.98 -0.95 -6.73
N LYS A 72 4.66 -0.18 -7.78
CA LYS A 72 5.15 -0.43 -9.15
C LYS A 72 6.66 -0.29 -9.26
N ALA A 73 7.22 0.80 -8.73
CA ALA A 73 8.67 1.04 -8.75
C ALA A 73 9.44 -0.02 -7.96
N TRP A 74 8.94 -0.41 -6.77
CA TRP A 74 9.52 -1.49 -5.96
C TRP A 74 9.56 -2.81 -6.73
N LYS A 75 8.44 -3.26 -7.29
CA LYS A 75 8.37 -4.51 -8.07
C LYS A 75 9.28 -4.49 -9.30
N ALA A 76 9.43 -3.33 -9.93
CA ALA A 76 10.30 -3.13 -11.08
C ALA A 76 11.80 -3.33 -10.73
N VAL A 77 12.23 -2.92 -9.54
CA VAL A 77 13.65 -2.97 -9.15
C VAL A 77 14.04 -4.17 -8.28
N THR A 78 13.11 -4.79 -7.54
CA THR A 78 13.42 -5.92 -6.65
C THR A 78 13.38 -7.28 -7.36
N GLY A 79 13.35 -7.31 -8.69
CA GLY A 79 13.32 -8.54 -9.46
C GLY A 79 12.06 -9.40 -9.24
N PHE A 80 10.95 -8.80 -8.77
CA PHE A 80 9.67 -9.49 -8.59
C PHE A 80 9.16 -10.09 -9.91
N HIS A 81 9.47 -9.41 -11.02
CA HIS A 81 9.24 -9.92 -12.37
C HIS A 81 10.42 -10.80 -12.82
N LYS A 82 10.48 -12.06 -12.34
CA LYS A 82 11.47 -13.04 -12.83
C LYS A 82 11.10 -13.54 -14.23
N GLY A 83 11.74 -12.95 -15.24
CA GLY A 83 12.03 -13.58 -16.54
C GLY A 83 13.54 -13.69 -16.75
N LYS A 84 13.99 -14.27 -17.87
CA LYS A 84 15.40 -14.63 -18.16
C LYS A 84 16.40 -13.46 -18.11
N SER A 85 15.94 -12.21 -18.00
CA SER A 85 16.75 -11.03 -17.75
C SER A 85 16.22 -10.33 -16.49
N CYS A 86 17.08 -10.15 -15.49
CA CYS A 86 16.76 -9.63 -14.15
C CYS A 86 16.33 -8.15 -14.12
N HIS A 87 15.93 -7.57 -15.26
CA HIS A 87 15.55 -6.18 -15.42
C HIS A 87 14.50 -6.05 -16.53
N LEU A 88 13.28 -6.50 -16.26
CA LEU A 88 12.14 -6.47 -17.19
C LEU A 88 11.34 -5.15 -17.15
N SER A 89 11.76 -4.17 -16.35
CA SER A 89 11.19 -2.82 -16.38
C SER A 89 11.84 -2.03 -17.53
N GLY A 90 11.04 -1.61 -18.51
CA GLY A 90 11.49 -0.75 -19.62
C GLY A 90 11.97 0.65 -19.20
N SER A 91 11.88 0.98 -17.90
CA SER A 91 12.46 2.20 -17.32
C SER A 91 12.95 1.95 -15.90
N GLN A 92 14.08 2.56 -15.56
CA GLN A 92 14.62 2.59 -14.19
C GLN A 92 13.82 3.63 -13.41
N THR A 93 12.70 3.18 -12.81
CA THR A 93 11.81 4.07 -12.07
C THR A 93 12.46 4.44 -10.74
N THR A 94 12.76 5.73 -10.57
CA THR A 94 13.26 6.27 -9.30
C THR A 94 12.24 5.98 -8.20
N ILE A 95 12.66 5.27 -7.15
CA ILE A 95 11.85 5.04 -5.94
C ILE A 95 11.77 6.31 -5.08
N GLY A 96 12.80 7.15 -5.13
CA GLY A 96 12.89 8.41 -4.38
C GLY A 96 11.80 9.43 -4.70
N SER A 97 11.79 10.52 -3.92
CA SER A 97 10.89 11.67 -4.02
C SER A 97 9.39 11.40 -3.85
N ARG A 98 9.02 10.37 -3.09
CA ARG A 98 7.62 10.14 -2.67
C ARG A 98 7.51 10.30 -1.15
N PRO A 99 6.60 11.15 -0.62
CA PRO A 99 6.38 11.28 0.80
C PRO A 99 5.84 9.94 1.35
N MET A 100 6.68 9.24 2.10
CA MET A 100 6.32 7.99 2.76
C MET A 100 6.92 7.94 4.15
N ARG A 101 6.20 7.32 5.09
CA ARG A 101 6.67 7.09 6.44
C ARG A 101 6.97 5.61 6.62
N HIS A 102 8.19 5.28 7.04
CA HIS A 102 8.48 3.92 7.49
C HIS A 102 7.77 3.65 8.82
N VAL A 103 7.01 2.56 8.87
CA VAL A 103 6.20 2.16 10.03
C VAL A 103 6.90 1.08 10.81
N ALA A 104 7.42 0.07 10.12
CA ALA A 104 8.18 -1.02 10.71
C ALA A 104 9.15 -1.60 9.69
N TYR A 105 10.29 -2.08 10.16
CA TYR A 105 11.29 -2.75 9.33
C TYR A 105 11.90 -3.92 10.10
N ASN A 106 11.91 -5.08 9.46
CA ASN A 106 12.67 -6.24 9.87
C ASN A 106 13.69 -6.53 8.77
N ALA A 107 14.97 -6.35 9.08
CA ALA A 107 16.06 -6.48 8.12
C ALA A 107 16.33 -7.93 7.68
N GLY A 108 15.72 -8.92 8.33
CA GLY A 108 16.12 -10.31 8.18
C GLY A 108 17.51 -10.57 8.79
N ASN A 109 17.84 -11.84 8.96
CA ASN A 109 19.16 -12.26 9.38
C ASN A 109 20.16 -12.13 8.22
N SER A 110 21.06 -11.15 8.34
CA SER A 110 22.14 -10.88 7.37
C SER A 110 23.21 -11.97 7.33
N ASN A 111 23.12 -13.02 8.17
CA ASN A 111 24.13 -14.06 8.26
C ASN A 111 24.20 -14.92 6.99
N HIS A 112 24.97 -14.44 6.03
CA HIS A 112 25.35 -15.10 4.79
C HIS A 112 26.30 -16.29 5.03
N LYS A 113 26.84 -16.49 6.25
CA LYS A 113 27.77 -17.58 6.54
C LYS A 113 27.70 -17.99 8.01
N GLY A 114 26.91 -19.04 8.29
CA GLY A 114 26.62 -19.54 9.63
C GLY A 114 27.82 -19.49 10.57
N LYS A 115 27.67 -18.66 11.60
CA LYS A 115 28.31 -18.73 12.92
C LYS A 115 27.47 -17.82 13.82
N ALA A 116 26.89 -18.43 14.84
CA ALA A 116 26.29 -17.78 16.00
C ALA A 116 27.39 -17.53 17.03
#